data_AF-A0A920NTQ6-F1
#
_entry.id   AF-A0A920NTQ6-F1
#
_cell.length_a   1.000
_cell.length_b   1.000
_cell.length_c   1.000
_cell.angle_alpha   90.00
_cell.angle_beta   90.00
_cell.angle_gamma   90.00
#
_symmetry.space_group_name_H-M   'P 1'
#
loop_
_entity.id
_entity.type
_entity.pdbx_description
1 polymer ?
#
loop_
_entity_poly.entity_id
_entity_poly.type
_entity_poly.pdbx_seq_one_letter_code
_entity_poly.pdbx_strand_id
1 'polypeptide(L)' 'MDLTSLNNNQRAAVEAVNNPVLIFAGAGSGKTRVLAYKIAYLLDQGIVSLKMFSSYFY' A
#
# COMPACT_ATOMS: atom_id res chain seq x y z
N MET A 1 5.58 -11.15 -0.58
CA MET A 1 4.95 -10.53 0.62
C MET A 1 3.70 -11.32 1.06
N ASP A 2 3.45 -11.50 2.36
CA ASP A 2 2.23 -12.18 2.85
C ASP A 2 1.06 -11.20 3.04
N LEU A 3 -0.05 -11.41 2.33
CA LEU A 3 -1.28 -10.59 2.36
C LEU A 3 -2.47 -11.33 2.98
N THR A 4 -2.27 -12.48 3.62
CA THR A 4 -3.36 -13.30 4.18
C THR A 4 -4.08 -12.65 5.35
N SER A 5 -3.41 -11.75 6.06
CA SER A 5 -3.96 -11.01 7.20
C SER A 5 -4.84 -9.80 6.82
N LEU A 6 -4.99 -9.51 5.51
CA LEU A 6 -5.82 -8.43 5.00
C LEU A 6 -7.20 -8.95 4.59
N ASN A 7 -8.24 -8.16 4.82
CA ASN A 7 -9.54 -8.44 4.21
C ASN A 7 -9.53 -8.11 2.70
N ASN A 8 -10.59 -8.50 1.98
CA ASN A 8 -10.67 -8.35 0.53
C ASN A 8 -10.50 -6.88 0.06
N ASN A 9 -11.10 -5.92 0.77
CA ASN A 9 -11.00 -4.50 0.41
C ASN A 9 -9.60 -3.95 0.64
N GLN A 10 -8.96 -4.34 1.75
CA GLN A 10 -7.59 -3.96 2.07
C GLN A 10 -6.60 -4.56 1.07
N ARG A 11 -6.78 -5.84 0.71
CA ARG A 11 -5.95 -6.51 -0.31
C ARG A 11 -6.11 -5.83 -1.68
N ALA A 12 -7.34 -5.57 -2.12
CA ALA A 12 -7.59 -4.88 -3.38
C ALA A 12 -6.93 -3.49 -3.42
N ALA A 13 -6.98 -2.75 -2.31
CA ALA A 13 -6.29 -1.47 -2.20
C ALA A 13 -4.76 -1.60 -2.31
N VAL A 14 -4.17 -2.64 -1.72
CA VAL A 14 -2.73 -2.96 -1.81
C VAL A 14 -2.34 -3.32 -3.25
N GLU A 15 -3.13 -4.13 -3.94
CA GLU A 15 -2.79 -4.66 -5.27
C GLU A 15 -3.07 -3.69 -6.42
N ALA A 16 -3.87 -2.64 -6.23
CA ALA A 16 -4.24 -1.71 -7.30
C ALA A 16 -3.10 -0.76 -7.73
N VAL A 17 -2.30 -1.13 -8.73
CA VAL A 17 -1.09 -0.39 -9.15
C VAL A 17 -1.36 0.76 -10.12
N ASN A 18 -2.21 0.53 -11.13
CA ASN A 18 -2.25 1.39 -12.33
C ASN A 18 -3.22 2.57 -12.23
N ASN A 19 -3.96 2.70 -11.13
CA ASN A 19 -4.97 3.74 -10.96
C ASN A 19 -4.93 4.30 -9.53
N PRO A 20 -5.16 5.61 -9.36
CA PRO A 20 -5.35 6.21 -8.04
C PRO A 20 -6.50 5.51 -7.31
N VAL A 21 -6.23 5.06 -6.07
CA VAL A 21 -7.24 4.40 -5.23
C VAL A 21 -7.69 5.37 -4.15
N LEU A 22 -8.99 5.65 -4.13
CA LEU A 22 -9.62 6.35 -3.02
C LEU A 22 -10.16 5.34 -2.02
N ILE A 23 -9.66 5.40 -0.78
CA ILE A 23 -10.07 4.49 0.29
C ILE A 23 -10.89 5.27 1.32
N PHE A 24 -12.19 5.00 1.39
CA PHE A 24 -13.03 5.48 2.49
C PHE A 24 -12.93 4.53 3.68
N ALA A 25 -12.55 5.05 4.85
CA ALA A 25 -12.31 4.23 6.01
C ALA A 25 -12.54 5.00 7.33
N GLY A 26 -13.29 4.40 8.26
CA GLY A 26 -13.52 4.93 9.62
C GLY A 26 -12.30 4.81 10.54
N ALA A 27 -12.35 5.40 11.74
CA ALA A 27 -11.27 5.24 12.73
C ALA A 27 -11.03 3.75 13.05
N GLY A 28 -9.77 3.35 13.28
CA GLY A 28 -9.41 1.96 13.60
C GLY A 28 -9.45 0.95 12.44
N SER A 29 -9.84 1.35 11.22
CA SER A 29 -9.98 0.44 10.07
C SER A 29 -8.66 -0.06 9.45
N GLY A 30 -7.52 0.25 10.06
CA GLY A 30 -6.20 -0.19 9.59
C GLY A 30 -5.60 0.58 8.42
N LYS A 31 -6.01 1.84 8.16
CA LYS A 31 -5.49 2.68 7.05
C LYS A 31 -3.95 2.72 6.96
N THR A 32 -3.28 2.92 8.09
CA THR A 32 -1.81 2.94 8.15
C THR A 32 -1.20 1.58 7.77
N ARG A 33 -1.83 0.48 8.21
CA ARG A 33 -1.39 -0.88 7.84
C ARG A 33 -1.53 -1.10 6.34
N VAL A 34 -2.67 -0.72 5.76
CA VAL A 34 -2.90 -0.82 4.31
C VAL A 34 -1.86 -0.02 3.53
N LEU A 35 -1.54 1.21 3.97
CA LEU A 35 -0.53 2.04 3.33
C LEU A 35 0.88 1.44 3.41
N ALA A 36 1.27 0.91 4.58
CA ALA A 36 2.56 0.22 4.72
C ALA A 36 2.65 -1.00 3.80
N TYR A 37 1.58 -1.79 3.73
CA TYR A 37 1.50 -2.94 2.84
C TYR A 37 1.56 -2.53 1.37
N LYS A 38 0.91 -1.42 1.01
CA LYS A 38 0.96 -0.86 -0.34
C LYS A 38 2.37 -0.50 -0.76
N ILE A 39 3.11 0.19 0.11
CA ILE A 39 4.50 0.59 -0.19
C ILE A 39 5.37 -0.66 -0.37
N ALA A 40 5.30 -1.63 0.55
CA ALA A 40 6.04 -2.87 0.44
C ALA A 40 5.69 -3.65 -0.84
N TYR A 41 4.41 -3.70 -1.21
CA TYR A 41 3.97 -4.33 -2.45
C TYR A 41 4.54 -3.64 -3.70
N LEU A 42 4.50 -2.30 -3.76
CA LEU A 42 5.04 -1.55 -4.89
C LEU A 42 6.57 -1.70 -5.04
N LEU A 43 7.29 -1.85 -3.92
CA LEU A 43 8.72 -2.17 -3.90
C LEU A 43 8.98 -3.60 -4.43
N ASP A 44 8.20 -4.59 -3.96
CA ASP A 44 8.30 -6.01 -4.37
C ASP A 44 8.02 -6.19 -5.87
N GLN A 45 7.08 -5.42 -6.41
CA GLN A 45 6.77 -5.39 -7.83
C GLN A 45 7.78 -4.57 -8.67
N GLY A 46 8.76 -3.92 -8.07
CA GLY A 46 9.76 -3.10 -8.76
C GLY A 46 9.20 -1.81 -9.40
N ILE A 47 7.97 -1.42 -9.03
CA ILE A 47 7.29 -0.23 -9.58
C ILE A 47 7.86 1.04 -8.95
N VAL A 48 8.21 0.96 -7.67
CA VAL A 48 8.86 2.05 -6.95
C VAL A 48 10.19 1.54 -6.41
N SER A 49 11.18 2.42 -6.34
CA SER A 49 12.46 2.13 -5.69
C SER A 49 12.54 2.82 -4.32
N LEU A 50 13.25 2.20 -3.38
CA LEU A 50 13.48 2.78 -2.05
C LEU A 50 14.18 4.15 -2.15
N LYS A 51 15.04 4.33 -3.15
CA LYS A 51 15.74 5.59 -3.43
C LYS A 51 14.77 6.71 -3.81
N MET A 52 13.75 6.41 -4.60
CA MET A 52 12.69 7.37 -4.95
C MET A 52 11.88 7.77 -3.72
N PHE A 53 11.55 6.84 -2.82
CA PHE A 53 10.89 7.21 -1.56
C PHE A 53 11.79 8.09 -0.68
N SER A 54 13.06 7.74 -0.55
CA SER A 54 14.01 8.51 0.25
C SER A 54 14.09 9.97 -0.18
N SER A 55 13.98 10.29 -1.46
CA SER A 55 14.01 11.68 -1.93
C SER A 55 12.79 12.52 -1.57
N TYR A 56 11.69 11.93 -1.11
CA TYR A 56 10.50 12.68 -0.66
C TYR A 56 10.49 13.00 0.84
N PHE A 57 11.46 12.48 1.60
CA PHE A 57 11.56 12.68 3.06
C PHE A 57 12.76 13.56 3.47
N TYR A 58 13.42 14.21 2.51
CA TYR A 58 14.49 15.19 2.70
C TYR A 58 14.12 16.54 2.09
#